data_AF-A0A8W8ITB3-F1
#
_entry.id   AF-A0A8W8ITB3-F1
#
_cell.length_a   1.000
_cell.length_b   1.000
_cell.length_c   1.000
_cell.angle_alpha   90.00
_cell.angle_beta   90.00
_cell.angle_gamma   90.00
#
_symmetry.space_group_name_H-M   'P 1'
#
loop_
_entity.id
_entity.type
_entity.pdbx_description
1 polymer ?
#
loop_
_entity_poly.entity_id
_entity_poly.type
_entity_poly.pdbx_seq_one_letter_code
_entity_poly.pdbx_strand_id
1 'polypeptide(L)'
;NTPELELPGKKYSSFELFLRCIFPREYTLTEARIDEILPLADEYDVKSIRHKCESWLLTELEFKEAKVHPHHVSVDNDVAFLIKCFYYGSIYCLEELYKKSFDSILPYKLERYVENTHYLMLPEKNKRELTETRLLKIENDVKTRRYGDSIFASHDTYRYAPDLFK
;
A
#
# COMPACT_ATOMS: atom_id res chain seq x y z
N ASN A 1 -36.13 32.29 -3.61
CA ASN A 1 -35.97 31.03 -2.84
C ASN A 1 -34.93 30.17 -3.53
N THR A 2 -33.72 30.15 -3.01
CA THR A 2 -32.73 29.12 -3.33
C THR A 2 -33.19 27.84 -2.65
N PRO A 3 -33.35 26.72 -3.39
CA PRO A 3 -33.68 25.44 -2.77
C PRO A 3 -32.53 25.03 -1.83
N GLU A 4 -32.88 24.70 -0.58
CA GLU A 4 -31.94 24.13 0.38
C GLU A 4 -31.74 22.65 0.07
N LEU A 5 -30.50 22.18 0.15
CA LEU A 5 -30.13 20.78 -0.06
C LEU A 5 -29.59 20.21 1.24
N GLU A 6 -30.29 19.21 1.80
CA GLU A 6 -29.85 18.52 3.01
C GLU A 6 -28.77 17.47 2.69
N LEU A 7 -27.76 17.38 3.56
CA LEU A 7 -26.64 16.44 3.45
C LEU A 7 -26.60 15.53 4.70
N PRO A 8 -27.52 14.56 4.82
CA PRO A 8 -27.66 13.74 6.02
C PRO A 8 -26.40 12.90 6.27
N GLY A 9 -25.99 12.83 7.54
CA GLY A 9 -24.83 12.05 7.97
C GLY A 9 -23.47 12.68 7.65
N LYS A 10 -23.42 13.89 7.06
CA LYS A 10 -22.16 14.59 6.80
C LYS A 10 -21.81 15.54 7.93
N LYS A 11 -20.58 15.46 8.41
CA LYS A 11 -20.03 16.45 9.35
C LYS A 11 -19.81 17.76 8.60
N TYR A 12 -20.29 18.86 9.19
CA TYR A 12 -20.10 20.20 8.64
C TYR A 12 -18.63 20.48 8.30
N SER A 13 -17.70 20.19 9.23
CA SER A 13 -16.27 20.47 9.06
C SER A 13 -15.65 19.74 7.87
N SER A 14 -16.00 18.47 7.69
CA SER A 14 -15.46 17.65 6.60
C SER A 14 -16.01 18.10 5.25
N PHE A 15 -17.30 18.46 5.19
CA PHE A 15 -17.91 18.99 3.97
C PHE A 15 -17.41 20.40 3.62
N GLU A 16 -17.21 21.27 4.62
CA GLU A 16 -16.60 22.58 4.42
C GLU A 16 -15.17 22.44 3.87
N LEU A 17 -14.37 21.54 4.44
CA LEU A 17 -13.03 21.23 3.95
C LEU A 17 -13.06 20.73 2.50
N PHE A 18 -13.98 19.82 2.18
CA PHE A 18 -14.18 19.33 0.81
C PHE A 18 -14.53 20.47 -0.17
N LEU A 19 -15.43 21.39 0.21
CA LEU A 19 -15.75 22.57 -0.61
C LEU A 19 -14.53 23.48 -0.81
N ARG A 20 -13.69 23.67 0.21
CA ARG A 20 -12.42 24.41 0.08
C ARG A 20 -11.42 23.71 -0.84
N CYS A 21 -11.51 22.39 -0.99
CA CYS A 21 -10.72 21.64 -1.95
C CYS A 21 -11.19 21.86 -3.40
N ILE A 22 -12.51 21.90 -3.62
CA ILE A 22 -13.14 22.16 -4.93
C ILE A 22 -12.89 23.59 -5.39
N PHE A 23 -13.16 24.57 -4.52
CA PHE A 23 -12.97 26.00 -4.78
C PHE A 23 -11.70 26.45 -4.07
N PRO A 24 -10.53 26.41 -4.73
CA PRO A 24 -9.24 26.39 -4.05
C PRO A 24 -9.05 27.67 -3.22
N ARG A 25 -9.06 27.50 -1.91
CA ARG A 25 -8.46 28.42 -0.94
C ARG A 25 -7.20 27.78 -0.38
N GLU A 26 -6.37 28.51 0.35
CA GLU A 26 -5.18 27.91 0.97
C GLU A 26 -5.57 26.77 1.93
N TYR A 27 -5.12 25.55 1.63
CA TYR A 27 -5.18 24.40 2.53
C TYR A 27 -3.98 23.47 2.30
N THR A 28 -3.56 22.82 3.37
CA THR A 28 -2.54 21.75 3.33
C THR A 28 -3.24 20.41 3.46
N LEU A 29 -2.89 19.44 2.62
CA LEU A 29 -3.32 18.05 2.82
C LEU A 29 -2.46 17.40 3.89
N THR A 30 -3.11 16.66 4.77
CA THR A 30 -2.51 15.79 5.77
C THR A 30 -3.24 14.46 5.73
N GLU A 31 -2.66 13.41 6.29
CA GLU A 31 -3.28 12.09 6.33
C GLU A 31 -4.72 12.14 6.89
N ALA A 32 -4.93 12.82 8.02
CA ALA A 32 -6.26 12.97 8.62
C ALA A 32 -7.27 13.69 7.69
N ARG A 33 -6.80 14.65 6.88
CA ARG A 33 -7.67 15.34 5.93
C ARG A 33 -8.00 14.47 4.73
N ILE A 34 -7.08 13.61 4.28
CA ILE A 34 -7.36 12.62 3.24
C ILE A 34 -8.50 11.71 3.67
N ASP A 35 -8.48 11.25 4.92
CA ASP A 35 -9.51 10.35 5.47
C ASP A 35 -10.91 10.99 5.45
N GLU A 36 -10.98 12.31 5.56
CA GLU A 36 -12.24 13.07 5.50
C GLU A 36 -12.66 13.41 4.05
N ILE A 37 -11.71 13.75 3.18
CA ILE A 37 -11.97 14.30 1.85
C ILE A 37 -12.17 13.19 0.82
N LEU A 38 -11.36 12.15 0.84
CA LEU A 38 -11.37 11.11 -0.19
C LEU A 38 -12.75 10.40 -0.31
N PRO A 39 -13.43 10.02 0.79
CA PRO A 39 -14.78 9.44 0.69
C PRO A 39 -15.79 10.40 0.04
N LEU A 40 -15.70 11.70 0.34
CA LEU A 40 -16.57 12.71 -0.25
C LEU A 40 -16.25 12.92 -1.73
N ALA A 41 -14.97 12.93 -2.10
CA ALA A 41 -14.56 13.06 -3.49
C ALA A 41 -15.02 11.88 -4.34
N ASP A 42 -15.08 10.69 -3.77
CA ASP A 42 -15.67 9.51 -4.41
C ASP A 42 -17.20 9.60 -4.51
N GLU A 43 -17.88 9.87 -3.39
CA GLU A 43 -19.35 9.95 -3.31
C GLU A 43 -19.95 10.99 -4.25
N TYR A 44 -19.31 12.16 -4.37
CA TYR A 44 -19.76 13.26 -5.23
C TYR A 44 -19.07 13.28 -6.61
N ASP A 45 -18.36 12.21 -6.99
CA ASP A 45 -17.62 12.03 -8.26
C ASP A 45 -16.69 13.22 -8.63
N VAL A 46 -16.02 13.80 -7.64
CA VAL A 46 -15.09 14.91 -7.87
C VAL A 46 -13.68 14.38 -8.16
N LYS A 47 -13.50 13.94 -9.40
CA LYS A 47 -12.26 13.31 -9.92
C LYS A 47 -10.99 14.11 -9.64
N SER A 48 -11.02 15.42 -9.80
CA SER A 48 -9.86 16.28 -9.56
C SER A 48 -9.36 16.22 -8.10
N ILE A 49 -10.26 16.00 -7.15
CA ILE A 49 -9.90 15.86 -5.73
C ILE A 49 -9.44 14.45 -5.42
N ARG A 50 -10.06 13.41 -6.02
CA ARG A 50 -9.55 12.03 -5.93
C ARG A 50 -8.10 11.93 -6.41
N HIS A 51 -7.78 12.49 -7.59
CA HIS A 51 -6.41 12.51 -8.10
C HIS A 51 -5.43 13.28 -7.20
N LYS A 52 -5.87 14.40 -6.60
CA LYS A 52 -5.03 15.13 -5.62
C LYS A 52 -4.75 14.29 -4.37
N CYS A 53 -5.75 13.56 -3.89
CA CYS A 53 -5.58 12.65 -2.76
C CYS A 53 -4.62 11.51 -3.11
N GLU A 54 -4.81 10.89 -4.27
CA GLU A 54 -3.92 9.83 -4.79
C GLU A 54 -2.48 10.30 -4.90
N SER A 55 -2.26 11.46 -5.53
CA SER A 55 -0.92 12.06 -5.66
C SER A 55 -0.28 12.33 -4.31
N TRP A 56 -1.02 12.87 -3.34
CA TRP A 56 -0.50 13.08 -1.99
C TRP A 56 -0.11 11.75 -1.31
N LEU A 57 -0.97 10.72 -1.40
CA LEU A 57 -0.72 9.40 -0.82
C LEU A 57 0.51 8.72 -1.44
N LEU A 58 0.69 8.84 -2.77
CA LEU A 58 1.86 8.33 -3.48
C LEU A 58 3.15 9.03 -3.04
N THR A 59 3.11 10.36 -2.89
CA THR A 59 4.26 11.13 -2.41
C THR A 59 4.62 10.78 -0.96
N GLU A 60 3.61 10.66 -0.09
CA GLU A 60 3.84 10.25 1.31
C GLU A 60 4.42 8.84 1.40
N LEU A 61 3.97 7.93 0.53
CA LEU A 61 4.50 6.58 0.42
C LEU A 61 5.99 6.59 0.01
N GLU A 62 6.36 7.41 -0.98
CA GLU A 62 7.76 7.58 -1.41
C GLU A 62 8.65 8.12 -0.29
N PHE A 63 8.17 9.09 0.48
CA PHE A 63 8.94 9.63 1.61
C PHE A 63 9.18 8.57 2.69
N LYS A 64 8.18 7.74 2.99
CA LYS A 64 8.32 6.64 3.95
C LYS A 64 9.28 5.57 3.46
N GLU A 65 9.22 5.18 2.18
CA GLU A 65 10.16 4.24 1.57
C GLU A 65 11.60 4.77 1.58
N ALA A 66 11.78 6.06 1.28
CA ALA A 66 13.06 6.75 1.36
C ALA A 66 13.51 7.06 2.81
N LYS A 67 12.71 6.70 3.82
CA LYS A 67 12.96 6.91 5.24
C LYS A 67 13.22 8.37 5.60
N VAL A 68 12.50 9.29 4.94
CA VAL A 68 12.64 10.74 5.15
C VAL A 68 11.92 11.14 6.43
N HIS A 69 12.61 11.82 7.35
CA HIS A 69 11.96 12.44 8.50
C HIS A 69 11.22 13.72 8.12
N PRO A 70 10.06 14.04 8.72
CA PRO A 70 9.40 13.32 9.82
C PRO A 70 8.47 12.18 9.39
N HIS A 71 8.34 11.94 8.08
CA HIS A 71 7.38 10.98 7.49
C HIS A 71 7.65 9.54 7.92
N HIS A 72 8.93 9.17 8.04
CA HIS A 72 9.35 7.89 8.60
C HIS A 72 9.45 7.99 10.12
N VAL A 73 8.65 7.18 10.80
CA VAL A 73 8.62 7.09 12.28
C VAL A 73 9.10 5.72 12.74
N SER A 74 8.53 4.66 12.18
CA SER A 74 8.92 3.28 12.45
C SER A 74 8.41 2.36 11.35
N VAL A 75 8.99 1.17 11.25
CA VAL A 75 8.57 0.16 10.27
C VAL A 75 7.09 -0.19 10.43
N ASP A 76 6.59 -0.33 11.66
CA ASP A 76 5.19 -0.72 11.88
C ASP A 76 4.21 0.40 11.48
N ASN A 77 4.57 1.68 11.69
CA ASN A 77 3.79 2.81 11.20
C ASN A 77 3.77 2.86 9.67
N ASP A 78 4.90 2.56 9.02
CA ASP A 78 4.97 2.54 7.56
C ASP A 78 4.15 1.39 6.98
N VAL A 79 4.18 0.21 7.60
CA VAL A 79 3.32 -0.91 7.22
C VAL A 79 1.85 -0.56 7.41
N ALA A 80 1.48 0.10 8.52
CA ALA A 80 0.11 0.53 8.75
C ALA A 80 -0.36 1.52 7.66
N PHE A 81 0.49 2.47 7.28
CA PHE A 81 0.22 3.42 6.20
C PHE A 81 0.14 2.73 4.82
N LEU A 82 1.05 1.79 4.53
CA LEU A 82 1.03 0.98 3.31
C LEU A 82 -0.30 0.24 3.13
N ILE A 83 -0.79 -0.41 4.18
CA ILE A 83 -2.04 -1.17 4.16
C ILE A 83 -3.23 -0.23 3.97
N LYS A 84 -3.18 0.97 4.56
CA LYS A 84 -4.17 2.03 4.32
C LYS A 84 -4.19 2.47 2.86
N CYS A 85 -3.02 2.72 2.26
CA CYS A 85 -2.90 3.04 0.83
C CYS A 85 -3.46 1.94 -0.05
N PHE A 86 -3.20 0.67 0.27
CA PHE A 86 -3.74 -0.46 -0.48
C PHE A 86 -5.26 -0.58 -0.36
N TYR A 87 -5.81 -0.38 0.84
CA TYR A 87 -7.25 -0.30 1.04
C TYR A 87 -7.87 0.83 0.22
N TYR A 88 -7.33 2.06 0.31
CA TYR A 88 -7.83 3.20 -0.46
C TYR A 88 -7.73 3.01 -1.97
N GLY A 89 -6.61 2.46 -2.46
CA GLY A 89 -6.45 2.07 -3.86
C GLY A 89 -7.52 1.09 -4.33
N SER A 90 -7.88 0.15 -3.46
CA SER A 90 -8.88 -0.88 -3.75
C SER A 90 -10.31 -0.33 -3.79
N ILE A 91 -10.71 0.46 -2.80
CA ILE A 91 -12.11 0.87 -2.64
C ILE A 91 -12.49 2.15 -3.40
N TYR A 92 -11.53 3.03 -3.66
CA TYR A 92 -11.76 4.31 -4.37
C TYR A 92 -11.23 4.29 -5.81
N CYS A 93 -10.87 3.10 -6.33
CA CYS A 93 -10.38 2.91 -7.69
C CYS A 93 -9.16 3.80 -8.03
N LEU A 94 -8.23 3.96 -7.07
CA LEU A 94 -6.98 4.71 -7.27
C LEU A 94 -5.91 3.73 -7.79
N GLU A 95 -5.85 3.57 -9.11
CA GLU A 95 -5.13 2.47 -9.77
C GLU A 95 -3.61 2.51 -9.54
N GLU A 96 -3.01 3.70 -9.58
CA GLU A 96 -1.56 3.84 -9.40
C GLU A 96 -1.19 3.55 -7.94
N LEU A 97 -1.98 4.10 -7.01
CA LEU A 97 -1.81 3.81 -5.59
C LEU A 97 -2.01 2.34 -5.28
N TYR A 98 -3.04 1.69 -5.85
CA TYR A 98 -3.28 0.26 -5.68
C TYR A 98 -2.07 -0.56 -6.08
N LYS A 99 -1.56 -0.35 -7.31
CA LYS A 99 -0.41 -1.10 -7.84
C LYS A 99 0.82 -0.92 -6.97
N LYS A 100 1.18 0.34 -6.68
CA LYS A 100 2.38 0.68 -5.92
C LYS A 100 2.32 0.12 -4.50
N SER A 101 1.22 0.35 -3.79
CA SER A 101 1.05 -0.17 -2.42
C SER A 101 1.00 -1.69 -2.38
N PHE A 102 0.34 -2.35 -3.35
CA PHE A 102 0.33 -3.81 -3.44
C PHE A 102 1.75 -4.37 -3.53
N ASP A 103 2.56 -3.86 -4.46
CA ASP A 103 3.95 -4.30 -4.63
C ASP A 103 4.79 -4.04 -3.37
N SER A 104 4.61 -2.89 -2.73
CA SER A 104 5.33 -2.52 -1.51
C SER A 104 4.91 -3.34 -0.29
N ILE A 105 3.70 -3.93 -0.25
CA ILE A 105 3.25 -4.81 0.84
C ILE A 105 3.83 -6.22 0.73
N LEU A 106 4.06 -6.74 -0.49
CA LEU A 106 4.45 -8.13 -0.73
C LEU A 106 5.67 -8.63 0.06
N PRO A 107 6.71 -7.82 0.32
CA PRO A 107 7.85 -8.24 1.14
C PRO A 107 7.50 -8.48 2.62
N TYR A 108 6.42 -7.88 3.14
CA TYR A 108 6.08 -7.94 4.55
C TYR A 108 5.33 -9.20 4.95
N LYS A 109 5.63 -9.71 6.15
CA LYS A 109 4.92 -10.85 6.73
C LYS A 109 3.47 -10.52 7.11
N LEU A 110 2.55 -11.46 6.89
CA LEU A 110 1.12 -11.29 7.15
C LEU A 110 0.87 -10.91 8.61
N GLU A 111 1.64 -11.51 9.53
CA GLU A 111 1.63 -11.18 10.96
C GLU A 111 1.80 -9.68 11.26
N ARG A 112 2.43 -8.90 10.36
CA ARG A 112 2.65 -7.46 10.55
C ARG A 112 1.39 -6.63 10.30
N TYR A 113 0.41 -7.17 9.59
CA TYR A 113 -0.77 -6.39 9.17
C TYR A 113 -2.10 -7.11 9.26
N VAL A 114 -2.13 -8.38 9.66
CA VAL A 114 -3.37 -9.17 9.73
C VAL A 114 -4.43 -8.59 10.68
N GLU A 115 -3.98 -7.87 11.72
CA GLU A 115 -4.85 -7.20 12.69
C GLU A 115 -5.10 -5.72 12.36
N ASN A 116 -4.53 -5.20 11.26
CA ASN A 116 -4.70 -3.81 10.88
C ASN A 116 -6.13 -3.52 10.45
N THR A 117 -6.73 -2.43 10.93
CA THR A 117 -8.12 -2.06 10.63
C THR A 117 -8.40 -1.97 9.12
N HIS A 118 -7.51 -1.38 8.33
CA HIS A 118 -7.68 -1.28 6.88
C HIS A 118 -7.53 -2.63 6.20
N TYR A 119 -6.66 -3.51 6.70
CA TYR A 119 -6.58 -4.90 6.24
C TYR A 119 -7.88 -5.65 6.51
N LEU A 120 -8.48 -5.49 7.69
CA LEU A 120 -9.75 -6.13 8.01
C LEU A 120 -10.90 -5.64 7.11
N MET A 121 -10.90 -4.35 6.75
CA MET A 121 -11.88 -3.71 5.88
C MET A 121 -11.71 -3.99 4.37
N LEU A 122 -10.55 -4.49 3.94
CA LEU A 122 -10.30 -4.81 2.52
C LEU A 122 -11.32 -5.83 2.00
N PRO A 123 -11.75 -5.74 0.72
CA PRO A 123 -12.56 -6.79 0.13
C PRO A 123 -11.82 -8.14 0.11
N GLU A 124 -12.53 -9.24 0.35
CA GLU A 124 -11.95 -10.58 0.43
C GLU A 124 -11.20 -11.00 -0.85
N LYS A 125 -11.62 -10.48 -2.01
CA LYS A 125 -10.90 -10.68 -3.28
C LYS A 125 -9.48 -10.12 -3.21
N ASN A 126 -9.32 -8.89 -2.71
CA ASN A 126 -8.01 -8.23 -2.61
C ASN A 126 -7.12 -8.90 -1.56
N LYS A 127 -7.69 -9.35 -0.43
CA LYS A 127 -6.95 -10.14 0.57
C LYS A 127 -6.41 -11.43 -0.05
N ARG A 128 -7.27 -12.17 -0.76
CA ARG A 128 -6.93 -13.42 -1.44
C ARG A 128 -5.82 -13.20 -2.45
N GLU A 129 -5.98 -12.23 -3.35
CA GLU A 129 -4.98 -11.88 -4.36
C GLU A 129 -3.61 -11.60 -3.73
N LEU A 130 -3.57 -10.74 -2.70
CA LEU A 130 -2.34 -10.43 -1.99
C LEU A 130 -1.68 -11.68 -1.38
N THR A 131 -2.47 -12.55 -0.72
CA THR A 131 -1.96 -13.77 -0.09
C THR A 131 -1.48 -14.81 -1.11
N GLU A 132 -2.20 -15.00 -2.20
CA GLU A 132 -1.85 -15.95 -3.26
C GLU A 132 -0.60 -15.50 -4.02
N THR A 133 -0.52 -14.21 -4.40
CA THR A 133 0.68 -13.66 -5.05
C THR A 133 1.91 -13.83 -4.16
N ARG A 134 1.77 -13.57 -2.86
CA ARG A 134 2.88 -13.73 -1.94
C ARG A 134 3.28 -15.19 -1.73
N LEU A 135 2.32 -16.11 -1.65
CA LEU A 135 2.61 -17.55 -1.57
C LEU A 135 3.41 -18.01 -2.79
N LEU A 136 3.00 -17.61 -4.00
CA LEU A 136 3.72 -17.93 -5.23
C LEU A 136 5.16 -17.38 -5.23
N LYS A 137 5.38 -16.15 -4.73
CA LYS A 137 6.73 -15.60 -4.57
C LYS A 137 7.58 -16.46 -3.63
N ILE A 138 7.03 -16.85 -2.48
CA ILE A 138 7.72 -17.71 -1.50
C ILE A 138 8.07 -19.08 -2.11
N GLU A 139 7.13 -19.71 -2.82
CA GLU A 139 7.38 -21.00 -3.47
C GLU A 139 8.49 -20.92 -4.51
N ASN A 140 8.52 -19.84 -5.29
CA ASN A 140 9.57 -19.60 -6.28
C ASN A 140 10.93 -19.34 -5.62
N ASP A 141 10.97 -18.56 -4.55
CA ASP A 141 12.20 -18.30 -3.78
C ASP A 141 12.77 -19.59 -3.15
N VAL A 142 11.91 -20.49 -2.67
CA VAL A 142 12.35 -21.79 -2.14
C VAL A 142 12.89 -22.69 -3.26
N LYS A 143 12.24 -22.71 -4.43
CA LYS A 143 12.70 -23.49 -5.59
C LYS A 143 14.08 -23.03 -6.07
N THR A 144 14.30 -21.73 -6.21
CA THR A 144 15.58 -21.18 -6.67
C THR A 144 16.72 -21.46 -5.70
N ARG A 145 16.48 -21.34 -4.38
CA ARG A 145 17.47 -21.69 -3.35
C ARG A 145 17.87 -23.17 -3.40
N ARG A 146 16.91 -24.08 -3.51
CA ARG A 146 17.19 -25.52 -3.63
C ARG A 146 18.03 -25.86 -4.86
N TYR A 147 17.79 -25.18 -5.99
CA TYR A 147 18.57 -25.40 -7.20
C TYR A 147 20.01 -24.88 -7.04
N GLY A 148 20.19 -23.70 -6.44
CA GLY A 148 21.50 -23.14 -6.10
C GLY A 148 22.32 -24.05 -5.20
N ASP A 149 21.73 -24.55 -4.10
CA ASP A 149 22.41 -25.46 -3.17
C ASP A 149 22.82 -26.78 -3.84
N SER A 150 22.05 -27.28 -4.83
CA SER A 150 22.41 -28.49 -5.59
C SER A 150 23.62 -28.29 -6.53
N ILE A 151 23.78 -27.08 -7.09
CA ILE A 151 24.93 -26.73 -7.94
C ILE A 151 26.21 -26.60 -7.10
N PHE A 152 26.12 -25.99 -5.91
CA PHE A 152 27.28 -25.90 -5.01
C PHE A 152 27.69 -27.27 -4.45
N ALA A 153 26.73 -28.13 -4.08
CA ALA A 153 27.01 -29.48 -3.60
C ALA A 153 27.66 -30.39 -4.67
N SER A 154 27.39 -30.15 -5.96
CA SER A 154 28.01 -30.90 -7.06
C SER A 154 29.40 -30.39 -7.48
N HIS A 155 29.84 -29.21 -7.00
CA HIS A 155 31.19 -28.69 -7.26
C HIS A 155 32.22 -29.14 -6.21
N ASP A 156 31.79 -29.48 -4.99
CA ASP A 156 32.69 -29.96 -3.93
C ASP A 156 33.04 -31.46 -4.04
N THR A 157 32.32 -32.23 -4.87
CA THR A 157 32.60 -33.66 -5.07
C THR A 157 33.71 -33.97 -6.08
N TYR A 158 34.23 -32.96 -6.81
CA TYR A 158 35.34 -33.13 -7.76
C TYR A 158 36.71 -32.68 -7.23
N ARG A 159 36.82 -32.35 -5.93
CA ARG A 159 38.06 -31.82 -5.33
C ARG A 159 38.76 -32.75 -4.35
N TYR A 160 38.66 -34.07 -4.51
CA TYR A 160 39.60 -35.02 -3.88
C TYR A 160 39.76 -36.27 -4.74
N ALA A 161 40.69 -36.23 -5.68
CA ALA A 161 41.38 -37.43 -6.16
C ALA A 161 42.87 -37.23 -5.84
N PRO A 162 43.39 -37.73 -4.71
CA PRO A 162 44.82 -37.76 -4.50
C PRO A 162 45.45 -38.77 -5.46
N ASP A 163 46.50 -38.32 -6.13
CA ASP A 163 47.33 -39.05 -7.08
C ASP A 163 47.63 -40.48 -6.63
N LEU A 164 47.28 -41.45 -7.48
CA LEU A 164 47.58 -42.86 -7.27
C LEU A 164 48.06 -43.50 -8.57
N PHE A 165 49.17 -43.02 -9.14
CA PHE A 165 50.06 -43.86 -9.95
C PHE A 165 51.52 -43.46 -9.72
N LYS A 166 52.28 -44.45 -9.25
CA LYS A 166 53.74 -44.48 -9.18
C LYS A 166 54.35 -44.65 -10.56
#